data_AF-R1ERZ1-F1
#
_entry.id   AF-R1ERZ1-F1
#
_cell.length_a   1.000
_cell.length_b   1.000
_cell.length_c   1.000
_cell.angle_alpha   90.00
_cell.angle_beta   90.00
_cell.angle_gamma   90.00
#
_symmetry.space_group_name_H-M   'P 1'
#
loop_
_entity.id
_entity.type
_entity.pdbx_description
1 polymer ?
#
loop_
_entity_poly.entity_id
_entity_poly.type
_entity_poly.pdbx_seq_one_letter_code
_entity_poly.pdbx_strand_id
1 'polypeptide(L)'
;MKPTKAKSGKAILLAFPKKIWQISHYQPGQEPAFTDEYKMRWAQIHPNYQYECLDESTEDAFVQKAFSNYRDIRQTYDFVKQDPILRADFLRYLILLAEGGVYTDVDTQPIRPIQDWIHPEFLNHLSFLSS
;
A
#
# COMPACT_ATOMS: atom_id res chain seq x y z
N MET A 1 -31.10 16.96 38.67
CA MET A 1 -30.10 16.15 37.93
C MET A 1 -29.53 16.99 36.80
N LYS A 2 -28.21 17.20 36.75
CA LYS A 2 -27.55 17.90 35.63
C LYS A 2 -27.21 16.87 34.54
N PRO A 3 -27.38 17.18 33.25
CA PRO A 3 -27.00 16.26 32.18
C PRO A 3 -25.47 16.17 32.11
N THR A 4 -24.95 14.95 32.23
CA THR A 4 -23.54 14.64 32.07
C THR A 4 -23.18 14.79 30.59
N LYS A 5 -22.31 15.74 30.24
CA LYS A 5 -21.76 15.85 28.88
C LYS A 5 -21.04 14.55 28.53
N ALA A 6 -21.50 13.86 27.50
CA ALA A 6 -20.72 12.80 26.86
C ALA A 6 -19.39 13.42 26.41
N LYS A 7 -18.27 12.81 26.80
CA LYS A 7 -16.95 13.18 26.27
C LYS A 7 -16.95 12.82 24.78
N SER A 8 -16.98 13.83 23.92
CA SER A 8 -16.72 13.66 22.48
C SER A 8 -15.32 13.07 22.33
N GLY A 9 -15.24 11.81 21.92
CA GLY A 9 -13.99 11.21 21.47
C GLY A 9 -13.50 12.00 20.27
N LYS A 10 -12.29 12.57 20.36
CA LYS A 10 -11.66 13.26 19.23
C LYS A 10 -11.38 12.20 18.16
N ALA A 11 -12.12 12.23 17.05
CA ALA A 11 -11.79 11.40 15.90
C ALA A 11 -10.33 11.66 15.53
N ILE A 12 -9.50 10.63 15.55
CA ILE A 12 -8.14 10.73 15.01
C ILE A 12 -8.34 10.77 13.50
N LEU A 13 -8.27 11.96 12.93
CA LEU A 13 -8.21 12.16 11.49
C LEU A 13 -6.88 11.56 11.01
N LEU A 14 -6.91 10.33 10.52
CA LEU A 14 -5.76 9.75 9.84
C LEU A 14 -5.67 10.40 8.46
N ALA A 15 -4.56 11.10 8.22
CA ALA A 15 -4.23 11.65 6.91
C ALA A 15 -3.96 10.51 5.92
N PHE A 16 -4.22 10.75 4.64
CA PHE A 16 -3.91 9.77 3.59
C PHE A 16 -2.41 9.40 3.61
N PRO A 17 -2.04 8.11 3.72
CA PRO A 17 -0.64 7.71 3.78
C PRO A 17 0.11 8.10 2.51
N LYS A 18 1.21 8.84 2.66
CA LYS A 18 2.07 9.27 1.55
C LYS A 18 3.10 8.20 1.20
N LYS A 19 2.62 7.02 0.81
CA LYS A 19 3.45 5.88 0.43
C LYS A 19 3.04 5.35 -0.93
N ILE A 20 4.03 5.11 -1.80
CA ILE A 20 3.86 4.50 -3.12
C ILE A 20 4.48 3.10 -3.05
N TRP A 21 3.70 2.12 -3.48
CA TRP A 21 4.06 0.72 -3.47
C TRP A 21 4.08 0.16 -4.88
N GLN A 22 5.09 -0.64 -5.16
CA GLN A 22 5.15 -1.53 -6.31
C GLN A 22 5.53 -2.95 -5.86
N ILE A 23 5.20 -3.92 -6.70
CA ILE A 23 5.70 -5.29 -6.60
C ILE A 23 6.47 -5.59 -7.88
N SER A 24 7.66 -6.19 -7.75
CA SER A 24 8.52 -6.57 -8.86
C SER A 24 8.96 -8.02 -8.71
N HIS A 25 8.36 -8.91 -9.51
CA HIS A 25 8.75 -10.33 -9.60
C HIS A 25 9.63 -10.63 -10.82
N TYR A 26 10.22 -9.60 -11.43
CA TYR A 26 11.25 -9.81 -12.44
C TYR A 26 12.49 -10.48 -11.82
N GLN A 27 13.07 -11.42 -12.56
CA GLN A 27 14.34 -12.00 -12.17
C GLN A 27 15.45 -10.94 -12.31
N PRO A 28 16.44 -10.92 -11.39
CA PRO A 28 17.54 -9.96 -11.46
C PRO A 28 18.24 -9.98 -12.82
N GLY A 29 18.31 -8.83 -13.49
CA GLY A 29 18.90 -8.67 -14.82
C GLY A 29 17.98 -9.04 -15.98
N GLN A 30 16.72 -9.39 -15.72
CA GLN A 30 15.68 -9.65 -16.72
C GLN A 30 14.55 -8.60 -16.69
N GLU A 31 14.73 -7.53 -15.94
CA GLU A 31 13.81 -6.41 -15.91
C GLU A 31 13.74 -5.75 -17.30
N PRO A 32 12.54 -5.36 -17.76
CA PRO A 32 12.42 -4.51 -18.94
C PRO A 32 13.20 -3.20 -18.76
N ALA A 33 13.81 -2.71 -19.83
CA ALA A 33 14.66 -1.51 -19.80
C ALA A 33 13.95 -0.24 -19.26
N PHE A 34 12.62 -0.17 -19.37
CA PHE A 34 11.84 0.97 -18.86
C PHE A 34 11.68 0.97 -17.33
N THR A 35 11.97 -0.15 -16.66
CA THR A 35 11.63 -0.36 -15.24
C THR A 35 12.25 0.71 -14.35
N ASP A 36 13.55 0.95 -14.49
CA ASP A 36 14.27 1.95 -13.69
C ASP A 36 13.77 3.37 -13.97
N GLU A 37 13.52 3.69 -15.24
CA GLU A 37 12.97 4.99 -15.63
C GLU A 37 11.62 5.25 -14.96
N TYR A 38 10.72 4.26 -14.99
CA TYR A 38 9.37 4.41 -14.44
C TYR A 38 9.39 4.52 -12.92
N LYS A 39 10.18 3.67 -12.24
CA LYS A 39 10.41 3.74 -10.79
C LYS A 39 10.95 5.13 -10.39
N MET A 40 11.95 5.64 -11.10
CA MET A 40 12.50 6.98 -10.85
C MET A 40 11.45 8.06 -11.06
N ARG A 41 10.63 7.96 -12.11
CA ARG A 41 9.61 8.96 -12.43
C ARG A 41 8.53 9.04 -11.33
N TRP A 42 8.12 7.92 -10.76
CA TRP A 42 7.23 7.89 -9.59
C TRP A 42 7.78 8.66 -8.40
N ALA A 43 9.05 8.42 -8.04
CA ALA A 43 9.71 9.13 -6.95
C ALA A 43 9.91 10.63 -7.24
N GLN A 44 10.24 11.00 -8.47
CA GLN A 44 10.48 12.39 -8.88
C GLN A 44 9.22 13.25 -8.88
N ILE A 45 8.08 12.73 -9.36
CA ILE A 45 6.81 13.47 -9.37
C ILE A 45 6.24 13.59 -7.95
N HIS A 46 6.58 12.68 -7.05
CA HIS A 46 6.05 12.62 -5.69
C HIS A 46 7.18 12.70 -4.64
N PRO A 47 7.94 13.80 -4.56
CA PRO A 47 9.08 13.91 -3.64
C PRO A 47 8.68 13.85 -2.15
N ASN A 48 7.39 14.06 -1.87
CA ASN A 48 6.82 13.98 -0.53
C ASN A 48 6.22 12.61 -0.19
N TYR A 49 6.35 11.62 -1.08
CA TYR A 49 5.91 10.25 -0.86
C TYR A 49 7.12 9.36 -0.64
N GLN A 50 7.00 8.43 0.31
CA GLN A 50 7.96 7.34 0.44
C GLN A 50 7.66 6.31 -0.65
N TYR A 51 8.70 5.88 -1.36
CA TYR A 51 8.61 4.86 -2.39
C TYR A 51 9.16 3.54 -1.87
N GLU A 52 8.38 2.46 -2.01
CA GLU A 52 8.81 1.10 -1.69
C GLU A 52 8.43 0.12 -2.80
N CYS A 53 9.32 -0.83 -3.07
CA CYS A 53 9.11 -1.90 -4.02
C CYS A 53 9.40 -3.21 -3.32
N LEU A 54 8.39 -4.08 -3.20
CA LEU A 54 8.61 -5.45 -2.75
C LEU A 54 9.04 -6.32 -3.93
N ASP A 55 9.83 -7.34 -3.62
CA ASP A 55 10.28 -8.37 -4.54
C ASP A 55 10.15 -9.75 -3.88
N GLU A 56 10.48 -10.81 -4.62
CA GLU A 56 10.40 -12.18 -4.12
C GLU A 56 11.19 -12.43 -2.84
N SER A 57 12.22 -11.62 -2.55
CA SER A 57 13.08 -11.77 -1.38
C SER A 57 12.56 -11.04 -0.14
N THR A 58 11.67 -10.07 -0.31
CA THR A 58 11.24 -9.15 0.76
C THR A 58 9.77 -9.31 1.15
N GLU A 59 8.91 -9.76 0.23
CA GLU A 59 7.47 -9.80 0.45
C GLU A 59 7.01 -10.79 1.51
N ASP A 60 7.65 -11.96 1.64
CA ASP A 60 7.29 -12.95 2.64
C ASP A 60 7.54 -12.38 4.05
N ALA A 61 8.67 -11.69 4.23
CA ALA A 61 8.99 -11.01 5.48
C ALA A 61 7.98 -9.89 5.79
N PHE A 62 7.56 -9.14 4.77
CA PHE A 62 6.52 -8.12 4.91
C PHE A 62 5.21 -8.74 5.43
N VAL A 63 4.69 -9.77 4.77
CA VAL A 63 3.42 -10.42 5.16
C VAL A 63 3.51 -11.03 6.55
N GLN A 64 4.60 -11.74 6.87
CA GLN A 64 4.77 -12.36 8.19
C GLN A 64 4.81 -11.32 9.31
N LYS A 65 5.43 -10.16 9.08
CA LYS A 65 5.50 -9.06 10.05
C LYS A 65 4.15 -8.37 10.20
N ALA A 66 3.57 -7.89 9.09
CA ALA A 66 2.34 -7.10 9.09
C ALA A 66 1.14 -7.90 9.61
N PHE A 67 1.08 -9.20 9.29
CA PHE A 67 -0.06 -10.08 9.61
C PHE A 67 0.30 -11.17 10.62
N SER A 68 1.29 -10.94 11.48
CA SER A 68 1.74 -11.89 12.52
C SER A 68 0.59 -12.46 13.37
N ASN A 69 -0.39 -11.63 13.73
CA ASN A 69 -1.57 -12.00 14.53
C ASN A 69 -2.73 -12.60 13.70
N TYR A 70 -2.65 -12.60 12.37
CA TYR A 70 -3.72 -13.06 11.46
C TYR A 70 -3.28 -14.34 10.74
N ARG A 71 -3.46 -15.47 11.42
CA ARG A 71 -3.00 -16.78 10.94
C ARG A 71 -3.64 -17.16 9.60
N ASP A 72 -4.93 -16.90 9.45
CA ASP A 72 -5.71 -17.15 8.25
C ASP A 72 -5.13 -16.41 7.04
N ILE A 73 -4.87 -15.10 7.17
CA ILE A 73 -4.26 -14.29 6.11
C ILE A 73 -2.90 -14.87 5.69
N ARG A 74 -2.04 -15.21 6.65
CA ARG A 74 -0.71 -15.77 6.35
C ARG A 74 -0.80 -17.13 5.66
N GLN A 75 -1.71 -18.00 6.11
CA GLN A 75 -1.94 -19.30 5.48
C GLN A 75 -2.51 -19.18 4.07
N THR A 76 -3.45 -18.26 3.85
CA THR A 76 -3.97 -17.97 2.51
C THR A 76 -2.87 -17.46 1.61
N TYR A 77 -2.04 -16.53 2.08
CA TYR A 77 -0.91 -16.02 1.31
C TYR A 77 0.09 -17.13 0.93
N ASP A 78 0.47 -17.98 1.88
CA ASP A 78 1.37 -19.12 1.61
C ASP A 78 0.78 -20.12 0.60
N PHE A 79 -0.54 -20.26 0.56
CA PHE A 79 -1.25 -21.09 -0.42
C PHE A 79 -1.28 -20.44 -1.81
N VAL A 80 -1.67 -19.17 -1.92
CA VAL A 80 -1.84 -18.50 -3.22
C VAL A 80 -0.53 -18.10 -3.87
N LYS A 81 0.56 -17.91 -3.10
CA LYS A 81 1.85 -17.44 -3.64
C LYS A 81 2.53 -18.40 -4.63
N GLN A 82 2.00 -19.60 -4.80
CA GLN A 82 2.46 -20.56 -5.81
C GLN A 82 2.09 -20.12 -7.24
N ASP A 83 1.04 -19.31 -7.40
CA ASP A 83 0.65 -18.70 -8.67
C ASP A 83 1.11 -17.24 -8.71
N PRO A 84 2.00 -16.83 -9.63
CA PRO A 84 2.53 -15.47 -9.67
C PRO A 84 1.48 -14.37 -9.80
N ILE A 85 0.38 -14.62 -10.51
CA ILE A 85 -0.68 -13.64 -10.74
C ILE A 85 -1.48 -13.47 -9.44
N LEU A 86 -1.90 -14.58 -8.83
CA LEU A 86 -2.63 -14.54 -7.56
C LEU A 86 -1.76 -13.99 -6.42
N ARG A 87 -0.47 -14.30 -6.44
CA ARG A 87 0.54 -13.76 -5.50
C ARG A 87 0.55 -12.24 -5.55
N ALA A 88 0.78 -11.65 -6.72
CA ALA A 88 0.84 -10.21 -6.91
C ALA A 88 -0.50 -9.53 -6.56
N ASP A 89 -1.62 -10.10 -7.03
CA ASP A 89 -2.96 -9.57 -6.76
C ASP A 89 -3.29 -9.56 -5.27
N PHE A 90 -3.02 -10.65 -4.57
CA PHE A 90 -3.31 -10.74 -3.15
C PHE A 90 -2.38 -9.85 -2.33
N LEU A 91 -1.07 -9.87 -2.64
CA LEU A 91 -0.08 -9.06 -1.94
C LEU A 91 -0.38 -7.56 -2.05
N ARG A 92 -0.82 -7.08 -3.21
CA ARG A 92 -1.28 -5.68 -3.41
C ARG A 92 -2.36 -5.28 -2.40
N TYR A 93 -3.37 -6.13 -2.20
CA TYR A 93 -4.42 -5.84 -1.21
C TYR A 93 -3.89 -5.91 0.22
N LEU A 94 -2.99 -6.84 0.53
CA LEU A 94 -2.36 -6.94 1.86
C LEU A 94 -1.50 -5.71 2.19
N ILE A 95 -0.73 -5.20 1.21
CA ILE A 95 0.04 -3.97 1.36
C ILE A 95 -0.87 -2.80 1.73
N LEU A 96 -1.93 -2.58 0.94
CA LEU A 96 -2.85 -1.46 1.15
C LEU A 96 -3.68 -1.63 2.44
N LEU A 97 -4.01 -2.86 2.83
CA LEU A 97 -4.68 -3.14 4.09
C LEU A 97 -3.78 -2.84 5.31
N ALA A 98 -2.49 -3.16 5.23
CA ALA A 98 -1.56 -3.00 6.33
C ALA A 98 -1.08 -1.56 6.52
N GLU A 99 -0.75 -0.86 5.43
CA GLU A 99 -0.08 0.44 5.48
C GLU A 99 -0.82 1.56 4.73
N GLY A 100 -1.82 1.22 3.92
CA GLY A 100 -2.48 2.16 3.02
C GLY A 100 -1.54 2.73 1.96
N GLY A 101 -1.88 3.91 1.46
CA GLY A 101 -1.14 4.60 0.41
C GLY A 101 -1.65 4.24 -0.99
N VAL A 102 -0.75 4.28 -1.97
CA VAL A 102 -1.05 4.01 -3.37
C VAL A 102 -0.21 2.84 -3.85
N TYR A 103 -0.87 1.86 -4.47
CA TYR A 103 -0.19 0.83 -5.23
C TYR A 103 -0.25 1.17 -6.72
N THR A 104 0.82 0.84 -7.46
CA THR A 104 0.85 0.93 -8.92
C THR A 104 1.72 -0.18 -9.49
N ASP A 105 1.40 -0.68 -10.69
CA ASP A 105 2.20 -1.74 -11.32
C ASP A 105 3.58 -1.21 -11.76
N VAL A 106 4.58 -2.09 -11.79
CA VAL A 106 5.97 -1.74 -12.10
C VAL A 106 6.16 -1.21 -13.53
N ASP A 107 5.27 -1.59 -14.44
CA ASP A 107 5.26 -1.18 -15.85
C ASP A 107 4.42 0.08 -16.10
N THR A 108 3.98 0.76 -15.05
CA THR A 108 3.23 2.02 -15.15
C THR A 108 4.10 3.23 -14.86
N GLN A 109 3.85 4.31 -15.59
CA GLN A 109 4.46 5.61 -15.32
C GLN A 109 3.41 6.62 -14.84
N PRO A 110 3.77 7.55 -13.95
CA PRO A 110 2.85 8.59 -13.50
C PRO A 110 2.67 9.65 -14.60
N ILE A 111 1.43 9.85 -15.03
CA ILE A 111 1.05 10.91 -16.00
C ILE A 111 0.61 12.18 -15.27
N ARG A 112 0.04 12.05 -14.07
CA ARG A 112 -0.40 13.15 -13.20
C ARG A 112 -0.03 12.85 -11.74
N PRO A 113 0.12 13.89 -10.89
CA PRO A 113 0.30 13.72 -9.46
C PRO A 113 -0.87 12.96 -8.79
N ILE A 114 -0.58 12.14 -7.79
CA ILE A 114 -1.58 11.37 -7.00
C ILE A 114 -2.64 12.30 -6.37
N GLN A 115 -2.25 13.51 -6.00
CA GLN A 115 -3.15 14.51 -5.40
C GLN A 115 -4.29 14.90 -6.32
N ASP A 116 -4.12 14.76 -7.64
CA ASP A 116 -5.17 15.05 -8.62
C ASP A 116 -6.17 13.88 -8.75
N TRP A 117 -5.85 12.70 -8.21
CA TRP A 117 -6.69 11.50 -8.30
C TRP A 117 -7.59 11.36 -7.09
N ILE A 118 -7.09 11.75 -5.93
CA ILE A 118 -7.79 11.58 -4.65
C ILE A 118 -8.77 12.72 -4.47
N HIS A 119 -10.06 12.39 -4.33
CA HIS A 119 -11.07 13.40 -4.07
C HIS A 119 -10.74 14.16 -2.75
N PRO A 120 -10.89 15.50 -2.70
CA PRO A 120 -10.39 16.31 -1.58
C PRO A 120 -10.88 15.88 -0.18
N GLU A 121 -12.04 15.23 -0.10
CA GLU A 121 -12.56 14.70 1.16
C GLU A 121 -11.68 13.61 1.76
N PHE A 122 -11.01 12.78 0.94
CA PHE A 122 -10.17 11.69 1.42
C PHE A 122 -8.74 12.12 1.77
N LEU A 123 -8.31 13.32 1.36
CA LEU A 123 -6.98 13.84 1.69
C LEU A 123 -6.84 14.14 3.19
N ASN A 124 -7.95 14.50 3.86
CA ASN A 124 -7.97 14.88 5.27
C ASN A 124 -8.82 13.95 6.15
N HIS A 125 -9.56 13.00 5.56
CA HIS A 125 -10.52 12.15 6.27
C HIS A 125 -10.42 10.68 5.84
N LEU A 126 -9.63 9.88 6.57
CA LEU A 126 -9.84 8.43 6.62
C LEU A 126 -10.60 8.10 7.91
N SER A 127 -11.93 8.05 7.84
CA SER A 127 -12.75 7.52 8.93
C SER A 127 -12.84 6.01 8.79
N PHE A 128 -11.98 5.27 9.49
CA PHE A 128 -12.24 3.86 9.74
C PHE A 128 -13.29 3.77 10.86
N LEU A 129 -14.41 3.10 10.60
CA LEU A 129 -15.36 2.74 11.65
C LEU A 129 -14.62 1.83 12.63
N SER A 130 -14.26 2.35 13.80
CA SER A 130 -13.82 1.52 14.91
C SER A 130 -14.96 0.57 15.26
N SER A 131 -14.80 -0.71 14.94
CA SER A 131 -15.64 -1.78 15.48
C SER A 131 -15.19 -2.13 16.89
#